data_AF-A0A1V2P701-F1
#
_entry.id   AF-A0A1V2P701-F1
#
_cell.length_a   1.000
_cell.length_b   1.000
_cell.length_c   1.000
_cell.angle_alpha   90.00
_cell.angle_beta   90.00
_cell.angle_gamma   90.00
#
_symmetry.space_group_name_H-M   'P 1'
#
loop_
_entity.id
_entity.type
_entity.pdbx_description
1 polymer ?
#
loop_
_entity_poly.entity_id
_entity_poly.type
_entity_poly.pdbx_seq_one_letter_code
_entity_poly.pdbx_strand_id
1 'polypeptide(L)' 'MQRRASNSGVIMVCGQKVALDRAQKHETVTVLTSETTLAIELPDTDTQIVRRTTTQPVRSIKGRRPRTATPNS' A
#
# COMPACT_ATOMS: atom_id res chain seq x y z
N MET A 1 -1.35 -6.38 -6.88
CA MET A 1 -2.07 -5.07 -6.75
C MET A 1 -1.04 -3.96 -6.54
N GLN A 2 -1.40 -2.68 -6.70
CA GLN A 2 -0.47 -1.56 -6.44
C GLN A 2 -0.88 -0.73 -5.22
N ARG A 3 0.10 -0.21 -4.48
CA ARG A 3 -0.12 0.70 -3.35
C ARG A 3 0.89 1.84 -3.38
N ARG A 4 0.42 3.03 -3.04
CA ARG A 4 1.29 4.20 -2.89
C ARG A 4 1.71 4.35 -1.43
N ALA A 5 3.01 4.49 -1.21
CA ALA A 5 3.56 4.76 0.11
C ALA A 5 3.21 6.17 0.60
N SER A 6 2.99 6.30 1.90
CA SER A 6 2.84 7.58 2.58
C SER A 6 4.15 8.39 2.55
N ASN A 7 4.14 9.61 3.11
CA ASN A 7 5.38 10.40 3.27
C ASN A 7 6.44 9.70 4.17
N SER A 8 5.98 8.75 4.98
CA SER A 8 6.78 8.03 5.97
C SER A 8 7.17 6.62 5.49
N GLY A 9 6.93 6.29 4.22
CA GLY A 9 7.29 4.98 3.67
C GLY A 9 6.38 3.83 4.12
N VAL A 10 5.12 4.12 4.46
CA VAL A 10 4.16 3.10 4.91
C VAL A 10 3.08 2.88 3.86
N ILE A 11 2.77 1.62 3.58
CA ILE A 11 1.63 1.22 2.74
C ILE A 11 0.55 0.53 3.57
N MET A 12 -0.69 0.59 3.09
CA MET A 12 -1.80 -0.20 3.61
C MET A 12 -2.19 -1.30 2.62
N VAL A 13 -2.19 -2.54 3.10
CA VAL A 13 -2.48 -3.76 2.32
C VAL A 13 -3.50 -4.59 3.08
N CYS A 14 -4.71 -4.77 2.55
CA CYS A 14 -5.76 -5.57 3.18
C CYS A 14 -6.01 -5.23 4.68
N GLY A 15 -5.96 -3.94 5.03
CA GLY A 15 -6.10 -3.48 6.41
C GLY A 15 -4.83 -3.59 7.28
N GLN A 16 -3.76 -4.20 6.77
CA GLN A 16 -2.45 -4.28 7.42
C GLN A 16 -1.58 -3.08 7.02
N LYS A 17 -0.88 -2.48 7.98
CA LYS A 17 0.17 -1.49 7.72
C LYS A 17 1.50 -2.21 7.52
N VAL A 18 2.24 -1.85 6.49
CA VAL A 18 3.58 -2.37 6.22
C VAL A 18 4.53 -1.20 6.03
N ALA A 19 5.61 -1.18 6.82
CA ALA A 19 6.68 -0.20 6.69
C ALA A 19 7.71 -0.72 5.68
N LEU A 20 8.01 0.09 4.66
CA LEU A 20 8.99 -0.24 3.63
C LEU A 20 10.34 0.39 4.02
N ASP A 21 10.49 1.67 3.74
CA ASP A 21 11.53 2.59 4.21
C ASP A 21 11.08 4.01 3.79
N ARG A 22 11.60 5.05 4.45
CA ARG A 22 11.42 6.45 4.07
C ARG A 22 12.02 6.77 2.70
N ALA A 23 12.98 5.98 2.21
CA ALA A 23 13.49 6.07 0.85
C ALA A 23 12.36 5.93 -0.18
N GLN A 24 11.41 5.03 0.09
CA GLN A 24 10.28 4.69 -0.77
C GLN A 24 9.06 5.61 -0.57
N LYS A 25 9.25 6.81 0.01
CA LYS A 25 8.15 7.76 0.24
C LYS A 25 7.50 8.18 -1.07
N HIS A 26 6.17 8.27 -1.09
CA HIS A 26 5.38 8.66 -2.27
C HIS A 26 5.47 7.75 -3.50
N GLU A 27 6.23 6.66 -3.41
CA GLU A 27 6.43 5.68 -4.45
C GLU A 27 5.24 4.72 -4.58
N THR A 28 5.02 4.20 -5.78
CA THR A 28 4.02 3.16 -6.03
C THR A 28 4.70 1.82 -6.13
N VAL A 29 4.35 0.91 -5.23
CA VAL A 29 4.93 -0.44 -5.17
C VAL A 29 3.91 -1.48 -5.59
N THR A 30 4.40 -2.57 -6.17
CA THR A 30 3.58 -3.73 -6.51
C THR A 30 3.57 -4.70 -5.35
N VAL A 31 2.38 -5.14 -4.95
CA VAL A 31 2.17 -6.10 -3.87
C VAL A 31 1.47 -7.34 -4.43
N LEU A 32 2.17 -8.47 -4.37
CA LEU A 32 1.61 -9.80 -4.56
C LEU A 32 1.09 -10.30 -3.21
N THR A 33 -0.10 -10.89 -3.21
CA THR A 33 -0.76 -11.32 -1.97
C THR A 33 -1.11 -12.79 -2.07
N SER A 34 -0.62 -13.55 -1.09
CA SER A 34 -0.95 -14.95 -0.88
C SER A 34 -1.83 -15.08 0.36
N GLU A 35 -2.24 -16.30 0.67
CA GLU A 35 -3.02 -16.58 1.87
C GLU A 35 -2.30 -16.10 3.15
N THR A 36 -1.01 -16.37 3.26
CA THR A 36 -0.22 -16.14 4.48
C THR A 36 0.88 -15.09 4.34
N THR A 37 1.13 -14.58 3.13
CA THR A 37 2.24 -13.66 2.86
C THR A 37 1.84 -12.51 1.94
N LEU A 38 2.58 -11.41 2.08
CA LEU A 38 2.59 -10.23 1.22
C LEU A 38 4.00 -10.10 0.65
N ALA A 39 4.15 -10.15 -0.67
CA ALA A 39 5.42 -9.91 -1.34
C ALA A 39 5.36 -8.54 -2.02
N ILE A 40 6.31 -7.67 -1.70
CA ILE A 40 6.31 -6.26 -2.10
C ILE A 40 7.53 -6.02 -2.96
N GLU A 41 7.30 -5.77 -4.24
CA GLU A 41 8.34 -5.44 -5.21
C GLU A 41 8.70 -3.96 -5.06
N LEU A 42 9.97 -3.71 -4.73
CA LEU A 42 10.54 -2.38 -4.63
C LEU A 42 11.30 -2.07 -5.93
N PRO A 43 11.17 -0.87 -6.51
CA PRO A 43 11.74 -0.55 -7.82
C PRO A 43 13.28 -0.53 -7.83
N ASP A 44 13.91 -0.22 -6.69
CA ASP A 44 15.37 -0.08 -6.55
C ASP A 44 15.97 -1.11 -5.57
N THR A 45 15.21 -2.12 -5.14
CA THR A 45 15.64 -3.08 -4.10
C THR A 45 14.97 -4.43 -4.30
N ASP A 46 15.47 -5.46 -3.64
CA ASP A 46 14.84 -6.78 -3.59
C ASP A 46 13.39 -6.75 -3.06
N THR A 47 12.65 -7.81 -3.37
CA THR A 47 11.29 -8.04 -2.90
C THR A 47 11.25 -8.21 -1.38
N GLN A 48 10.49 -7.36 -0.70
CA GLN A 48 10.24 -7.50 0.73
C GLN A 48 9.09 -8.48 0.99
N ILE A 49 9.34 -9.51 1.79
CA ILE A 49 8.33 -10.51 2.17
C ILE A 49 7.86 -10.27 3.61
N VAL A 50 6.54 -10.12 3.79
CA VAL A 50 5.93 -9.88 5.11
C VAL A 50 4.82 -10.89 5.35
N ARG A 51 4.69 -11.38 6.59
CA ARG A 51 3.54 -12.23 6.97
C ARG A 51 2.25 -11.44 6.89
N ARG A 52 1.26 -12.02 6.25
CA ARG A 52 -0.10 -11.49 6.22
C ARG A 52 -0.78 -11.80 7.56
N THR A 53 -1.22 -10.77 8.25
CA THR A 53 -1.89 -10.90 9.56
C THR A 53 -3.39 -10.66 9.49
N THR A 54 -3.93 -10.45 8.29
CA THR A 54 -5.34 -10.15 8.07
C THR A 54 -5.96 -11.11 7.07
N THR A 55 -7.20 -11.52 7.33
CA THR A 55 -8.00 -12.35 6.42
C THR A 55 -8.84 -11.50 5.46
N GLN A 56 -8.73 -10.17 5.53
CA GLN A 56 -9.51 -9.27 4.68
C GLN A 56 -9.20 -9.52 3.20
N PRO A 57 -10.22 -9.65 2.33
CA PRO A 57 -10.01 -9.88 0.92
C PRO A 57 -9.30 -8.68 0.27
N VAL A 58 -8.50 -8.96 -0.76
CA VAL A 58 -7.81 -7.93 -1.55
C VAL A 58 -8.86 -7.09 -2.29
N ARG A 59 -9.19 -5.92 -1.74
CA ARG A 59 -10.04 -4.94 -2.42
C ARG A 59 -9.15 -3.89 -3.08
N SER A 60 -9.19 -3.85 -4.41
CA SER A 60 -8.68 -2.69 -5.16
C SER A 60 -9.68 -1.56 -4.96
N ILE A 61 -9.42 -0.71 -3.95
CA ILE A 61 -10.13 0.56 -3.82
C ILE A 61 -9.59 1.43 -4.95
N LYS A 62 -10.24 1.42 -6.13
CA LYS A 62 -10.07 2.50 -7.10
C LYS A 62 -10.20 3.80 -6.30
N GLY A 63 -9.17 4.64 -6.33
CA GLY A 63 -9.17 5.92 -5.62
C GLY A 63 -10.47 6.63 -5.93
N ARG A 64 -11.41 6.64 -4.98
CA ARG A 64 -12.64 7.39 -5.17
C ARG A 64 -12.19 8.84 -5.25
N ARG A 65 -12.52 9.43 -6.41
CA ARG A 65 -12.66 10.84 -6.77
C ARG A 65 -12.33 11.78 -5.59
N PRO A 66 -11.48 12.81 -5.79
CA PRO A 66 -11.27 13.85 -4.78
C PRO A 66 -12.62 14.28 -4.22
N ARG A 67 -12.77 14.30 -2.89
CA ARG A 67 -13.92 14.99 -2.30
C ARG A 67 -13.73 16.46 -2.67
N THR A 68 -14.52 16.96 -3.60
CA THR A 68 -14.67 18.40 -3.80
C THR A 68 -15.14 18.96 -2.46
N ALA A 69 -14.25 19.62 -1.73
CA ALA A 69 -14.67 20.48 -0.65
C ALA A 69 -15.50 21.58 -1.29
N THR A 70 -16.78 21.67 -0.97
CA THR A 70 -17.56 22.87 -1.26
C THR A 70 -16.90 24.01 -0.47
N PRO A 71 -16.46 25.10 -1.13
CA PRO A 71 -16.08 26.29 -0.39
C PRO A 71 -17.36 26.86 0.22
N ASN A 72 -17.36 27.02 1.54
CA ASN A 72 -18.38 27.80 2.23
C ASN A 72 -17.90 29.25 2.23
N SER A 73 -18.45 30.08 1.34
CA SER A 73 -18.84 31.49 1.59
C SER A 73 -19.27 32.15 0.29
#